data_AF-A0A356KID0-F1
#
_entry.id   AF-A0A356KID0-F1
#
_cell.length_a   1.000
_cell.length_b   1.000
_cell.length_c   1.000
_cell.angle_alpha   90.00
_cell.angle_beta   90.00
_cell.angle_gamma   90.00
#
_symmetry.space_group_name_H-M   'P 1'
#
loop_
_entity.id
_entity.type
_entity.pdbx_description
1 polymer ?
#
loop_
_entity_poly.entity_id
_entity_poly.type
_entity_poly.pdbx_seq_one_letter_code
_entity_poly.pdbx_strand_id
1 'polypeptide(L)'
;RFATVNDVLARLLGCSRLQLLQRTWQQLTHPEDLDAEQELFDAVLAGEREGYQLEKRFMTQDGRIVVSKVSTRALRRSDGRADRLIVFVEDQTERRAAVAEQERLQLQLLQAQKLEGLGVMAAGIAHDFN
;
A
#
# COMPACT_ATOMS: atom_id res chain seq x y z
N ARG A 1 14.76 15.24 -5.72
CA ARG A 1 14.95 15.44 -4.27
C ARG A 1 13.70 16.11 -3.71
N PHE A 2 13.36 15.86 -2.45
CA PHE A 2 12.17 16.45 -1.83
C PHE A 2 12.42 17.93 -1.48
N ALA A 3 11.46 18.79 -1.79
CA ALA A 3 11.52 20.20 -1.38
C ALA A 3 11.04 20.39 0.07
N THR A 4 10.00 19.65 0.46
CA THR A 4 9.38 19.68 1.78
C THR A 4 8.86 18.29 2.13
N VAL A 5 8.86 17.96 3.42
CA VAL A 5 8.34 16.70 3.97
C VAL A 5 7.70 16.97 5.33
N ASN A 6 6.65 16.24 5.68
CA ASN A 6 6.05 16.28 7.01
C ASN A 6 6.71 15.28 7.97
N ASP A 7 6.44 15.41 9.26
CA ASP A 7 7.01 14.52 10.29
C ASP A 7 6.39 13.12 10.27
N VAL A 8 5.20 12.96 9.68
CA VAL A 8 4.55 11.65 9.55
C VAL A 8 5.32 10.76 8.59
N LEU A 9 5.67 11.25 7.40
CA LEU A 9 6.46 10.48 6.43
C LEU A 9 7.86 10.14 6.97
N ALA A 10 8.49 11.08 7.67
CA ALA A 10 9.78 10.86 8.33
C ALA A 10 9.73 9.70 9.33
N ARG A 11 8.71 9.69 10.20
CA ARG A 11 8.47 8.59 11.14
C ARG A 11 8.17 7.27 10.44
N LEU A 12 7.33 7.28 9.41
CA LEU A 12 6.98 6.11 8.62
C LEU A 12 8.23 5.43 8.02
N LEU A 13 9.15 6.23 7.47
CA LEU A 13 10.36 5.74 6.82
C LEU A 13 11.55 5.54 7.77
N GLY A 14 11.36 5.81 9.07
CA GLY A 14 12.40 5.63 10.09
C GLY A 14 13.61 6.55 9.94
N CYS A 15 13.43 7.74 9.36
CA CYS A 15 14.52 8.69 9.12
C CYS A 15 14.11 10.12 9.46
N SER A 16 15.09 11.01 9.63
CA SER A 16 14.82 12.43 9.90
C SER A 16 14.35 13.17 8.63
N ARG A 17 13.61 14.27 8.81
CA ARG A 17 13.23 15.17 7.70
C ARG A 17 14.45 15.65 6.91
N LEU A 18 15.56 15.99 7.58
CA LEU A 18 16.78 16.43 6.91
C LEU A 18 17.36 15.35 6.00
N GLN A 19 17.37 14.09 6.45
CA GLN A 19 17.81 12.97 5.62
C GLN A 19 16.87 12.77 4.41
N LEU A 20 15.55 12.87 4.61
CA LEU A 20 14.60 12.77 3.51
C LEU A 20 14.81 13.87 2.46
N LEU A 21 15.04 15.12 2.87
CA LEU A 21 15.27 16.23 1.92
C LEU A 21 16.50 16.00 1.02
N GLN A 22 17.48 15.23 1.48
CA GLN A 22 18.67 14.87 0.69
C GLN A 22 18.46 13.66 -0.21
N ARG A 23 17.37 12.91 -0.05
CA ARG A 23 17.06 11.72 -0.84
C ARG A 23 16.16 12.02 -2.04
N THR A 24 16.14 11.09 -2.99
CA THR A 24 15.15 11.04 -4.07
C THR A 24 14.08 10.01 -3.75
N TRP A 25 12.94 10.07 -4.45
CA TRP A 25 11.89 9.06 -4.26
C TRP A 25 12.37 7.68 -4.73
N GLN A 26 13.22 7.60 -5.77
CA GLN A 26 13.80 6.34 -6.24
C GLN A 26 14.64 5.63 -5.15
N GLN A 27 15.36 6.40 -4.32
CA GLN A 27 16.16 5.83 -3.23
C GLN A 27 15.32 5.25 -2.09
N LEU A 28 14.03 5.54 -2.06
CA LEU A 28 13.10 5.09 -1.03
C LEU A 28 12.17 3.99 -1.54
N THR A 29 11.96 3.90 -2.85
CA THR A 29 11.12 2.88 -3.50
C THR A 29 11.88 1.55 -3.63
N HIS A 30 11.19 0.43 -3.40
CA HIS A 30 11.74 -0.91 -3.61
C HIS A 30 12.14 -1.10 -5.10
N PRO A 31 13.26 -1.76 -5.41
CA PRO A 31 13.79 -1.83 -6.79
C PRO A 31 12.80 -2.36 -7.84
N GLU A 32 12.02 -3.38 -7.48
CA GLU A 32 11.01 -3.96 -8.38
C GLU A 32 9.85 -3.02 -8.73
N ASP A 33 9.62 -1.96 -7.93
CA ASP A 33 8.54 -1.01 -8.14
C ASP A 33 9.03 0.26 -8.89
N LEU A 34 10.35 0.38 -9.13
CA LEU A 34 10.95 1.58 -9.70
C LEU A 34 10.51 1.84 -11.14
N ASP A 35 10.62 0.84 -12.01
CA ASP A 35 10.38 1.01 -13.44
C ASP A 35 8.92 1.42 -13.70
N ALA A 36 7.99 0.74 -13.04
CA ALA A 36 6.56 1.06 -13.13
C ALA A 36 6.24 2.48 -12.64
N GLU A 37 6.83 2.93 -11.52
CA GLU A 37 6.62 4.31 -11.05
C GLU A 37 7.33 5.34 -11.93
N GLN A 38 8.49 4.99 -12.50
CA GLN A 38 9.28 5.87 -13.36
C GLN A 38 8.54 6.19 -14.66
N GLU A 39 7.94 5.20 -15.32
CA GLU A 39 7.07 5.42 -16.49
C GLU A 39 5.89 6.35 -16.14
N LEU A 40 5.30 6.17 -14.96
CA LEU A 40 4.24 7.04 -14.49
C LEU A 40 4.75 8.47 -14.26
N PHE A 41 5.91 8.61 -13.65
CA PHE A 41 6.52 9.89 -13.36
C PHE A 41 6.87 10.66 -14.63
N ASP A 42 7.45 9.99 -15.63
CA ASP A 42 7.89 10.61 -16.88
C ASP A 42 6.71 11.14 -17.70
N ALA A 43 5.62 10.39 -17.80
CA ALA A 43 4.41 10.86 -18.47
C ALA A 43 3.78 12.10 -17.78
N VAL A 44 3.90 12.21 -16.44
CA VAL A 44 3.48 13.42 -15.72
C VAL A 44 4.40 14.59 -16.05
N LEU A 45 5.72 14.38 -16.11
CA LEU A 45 6.65 15.43 -16.50
C LEU A 45 6.45 15.89 -17.94
N ALA A 46 6.16 14.96 -18.86
CA ALA A 46 5.91 15.23 -20.27
C ALA A 46 4.61 16.00 -20.53
N GLY A 47 3.70 16.10 -19.55
CA GLY A 47 2.40 16.74 -19.75
C GLY A 47 1.32 15.81 -20.28
N GLU A 48 1.63 14.54 -20.48
CA GLU A 48 0.67 13.53 -20.96
C GLU A 48 -0.35 13.19 -19.88
N ARG A 49 0.00 13.39 -18.60
CA ARG A 49 -0.86 13.16 -17.45
C ARG A 49 -0.73 14.25 -16.39
N GLU A 50 -1.81 14.47 -15.64
CA GLU A 50 -1.84 15.43 -14.53
C GLU A 50 -1.25 14.85 -13.22
N GLY A 51 -1.21 13.53 -13.10
CA GLY A 51 -0.79 12.83 -11.89
C GLY A 51 -0.90 11.31 -12.04
N TYR A 52 -0.73 10.61 -10.93
CA TYR A 52 -0.93 9.16 -10.83
C TYR A 52 -1.23 8.72 -9.41
N GLN A 53 -1.81 7.52 -9.28
CA GLN A 53 -1.90 6.79 -8.03
C GLN A 53 -1.39 5.37 -8.24
N LEU A 54 -0.64 4.85 -7.27
CA LEU A 54 -0.24 3.45 -7.24
C LEU A 54 -0.06 2.96 -5.81
N GLU A 55 -0.07 1.64 -5.63
CA GLU A 55 0.49 1.02 -4.43
C GLU A 55 1.93 0.61 -4.73
N LYS A 56 2.83 0.88 -3.79
CA LYS A 56 4.23 0.48 -3.90
C LYS A 56 4.84 0.18 -2.53
N ARG A 57 6.02 -0.44 -2.56
CA ARG A 57 6.81 -0.73 -1.37
C ARG A 57 7.85 0.37 -1.17
N PHE A 58 7.83 0.99 0.02
CA PHE A 58 8.94 1.80 0.50
C PHE A 58 9.91 0.95 1.32
N MET A 59 11.20 1.28 1.22
CA MET A 59 12.25 0.77 2.08
C MET A 59 12.57 1.79 3.17
N THR A 60 12.40 1.40 4.43
CA THR A 60 12.77 2.21 5.58
C THR A 60 14.29 2.26 5.77
N GLN A 61 14.77 3.17 6.61
CA GLN A 61 16.21 3.27 6.90
C GLN A 61 16.80 1.99 7.53
N ASP A 62 15.99 1.21 8.26
CA ASP A 62 16.39 -0.07 8.85
C ASP A 62 16.11 -1.30 7.95
N GLY A 63 15.71 -1.07 6.70
CA GLY A 63 15.54 -2.12 5.68
C GLY A 63 14.20 -2.84 5.71
N ARG A 64 13.22 -2.37 6.50
CA ARG A 64 11.85 -2.89 6.47
C ARG A 64 11.12 -2.41 5.23
N ILE A 65 10.11 -3.18 4.84
CA ILE A 65 9.21 -2.83 3.75
C ILE A 65 7.92 -2.28 4.34
N VAL A 66 7.52 -1.10 3.87
CA VAL A 66 6.22 -0.49 4.16
C VAL A 66 5.43 -0.43 2.86
N VAL A 67 4.25 -1.07 2.83
CA VAL A 67 3.36 -0.97 1.67
C VAL A 67 2.56 0.32 1.82
N SER A 68 2.60 1.16 0.81
CA SER A 68 1.90 2.44 0.84
C SER A 68 1.18 2.72 -0.47
N LYS A 69 0.05 3.40 -0.35
CA LYS A 69 -0.61 4.05 -1.47
C LYS A 69 0.02 5.42 -1.67
N VAL A 70 0.46 5.70 -2.88
CA VAL A 70 1.07 6.97 -3.27
C VAL A 70 0.17 7.66 -4.28
N SER A 71 -0.13 8.92 -4.04
CA SER A 71 -0.86 9.79 -4.96
C SER A 71 -0.01 11.01 -5.29
N THR A 72 0.33 11.17 -6.56
CA THR A 72 1.18 12.25 -7.07
C THR A 72 0.40 13.14 -8.02
N ARG A 73 0.54 14.46 -7.90
CA ARG A 73 -0.04 15.43 -8.83
C ARG A 73 0.95 16.54 -9.17
N ALA A 74 0.98 16.95 -10.44
CA ALA A 74 1.76 18.09 -10.88
C ALA A 74 1.06 19.42 -10.58
N LEU A 75 1.84 20.36 -10.05
CA LEU A 75 1.53 21.78 -10.10
C LEU A 75 2.25 22.35 -11.31
N ARG A 76 1.50 22.84 -12.29
CA ARG A 76 2.03 23.39 -13.54
C ARG A 76 2.05 24.91 -13.51
N ARG A 77 3.01 25.50 -14.20
CA ARG A 77 3.02 26.94 -14.51
C ARG A 77 2.05 27.24 -15.64
N SER A 78 1.84 28.53 -15.92
CA SER A 78 1.02 28.99 -17.04
C SER A 78 1.53 28.55 -18.41
N ASP A 79 2.80 28.18 -18.54
CA ASP A 79 3.41 27.64 -19.77
C ASP A 79 3.24 26.11 -19.92
N GLY A 80 2.50 25.46 -19.01
CA GLY A 80 2.23 24.02 -19.01
C GLY A 80 3.34 23.15 -18.43
N ARG A 81 4.50 23.71 -18.10
CA ARG A 81 5.61 22.95 -17.50
C ARG A 81 5.32 22.63 -16.04
N ALA A 82 5.70 21.44 -15.61
CA ALA A 82 5.61 21.05 -14.21
C ALA A 82 6.59 21.89 -13.35
N ASP A 83 6.06 22.64 -12.38
CA ASP A 83 6.84 23.40 -11.41
C ASP A 83 7.21 22.54 -10.20
N ARG A 84 6.21 21.83 -9.66
CA ARG A 84 6.35 20.96 -8.49
C ARG A 84 5.44 19.76 -8.60
N LEU A 85 5.76 18.74 -7.80
CA LEU A 85 4.90 17.59 -7.57
C LEU A 85 4.47 17.59 -6.10
N ILE A 86 3.18 17.42 -5.87
CA ILE A 86 2.63 17.12 -4.55
C ILE A 86 2.43 15.62 -4.47
N VAL A 87 2.94 15.01 -3.41
CA VAL A 87 2.86 13.57 -3.18
C VAL A 87 2.20 13.33 -1.83
N PHE A 88 1.14 12.55 -1.83
CA PHE A 88 0.50 12.00 -0.63
C PHE A 88 0.90 10.54 -0.49
N VAL A 89 1.29 10.16 0.72
CA VAL A 89 1.66 8.79 1.08
C VAL A 89 0.75 8.34 2.20
N GLU A 90 0.07 7.22 1.98
CA GLU A 90 -0.82 6.58 2.95
C GLU A 90 -0.28 5.17 3.23
N ASP A 91 0.04 4.90 4.50
CA ASP A 91 0.43 3.56 4.94
C ASP A 91 -0.76 2.60 4.85
N GLN A 92 -0.57 1.45 4.21
CA GLN A 92 -1.60 0.43 4.03
C GLN A 92 -1.42 -0.77 4.97
N THR A 93 -0.43 -0.72 5.88
CA THR A 93 -0.07 -1.85 6.74
C THR A 93 -1.24 -2.29 7.63
N GLU A 94 -1.85 -1.36 8.39
CA GLU A 94 -2.97 -1.67 9.28
C GLU A 94 -4.20 -2.16 8.51
N ARG A 95 -4.53 -1.49 7.40
CA ARG A 95 -5.66 -1.88 6.55
C ARG A 95 -5.48 -3.30 6.01
N ARG A 96 -4.27 -3.65 5.56
CA ARG A 96 -3.96 -5.01 5.06
C ARG A 96 -4.03 -6.04 6.18
N ALA A 97 -3.54 -5.73 7.38
CA ALA A 97 -3.64 -6.62 8.53
C ALA A 97 -5.10 -6.88 8.91
N ALA A 98 -5.95 -5.86 8.92
CA ALA A 98 -7.37 -6.00 9.21
C ALA A 98 -8.11 -6.86 8.18
N VAL A 99 -7.82 -6.67 6.88
CA VAL A 99 -8.40 -7.50 5.80
C VAL A 99 -7.97 -8.95 5.94
N ALA A 100 -6.68 -9.22 6.16
CA ALA A 100 -6.17 -10.57 6.33
C ALA A 100 -6.78 -11.29 7.55
N GLU A 101 -6.97 -10.57 8.66
CA GLU A 101 -7.63 -11.13 9.85
C GLU A 101 -9.10 -11.44 9.61
N GLN A 102 -9.81 -10.56 8.90
CA GLN A 102 -11.21 -10.82 8.51
C GLN A 102 -11.34 -12.07 7.64
N GLU A 103 -10.48 -12.23 6.63
CA GLU A 103 -10.46 -13.42 5.77
C GLU A 103 -10.18 -14.69 6.58
N ARG A 104 -9.23 -14.62 7.52
CA ARG A 104 -8.91 -15.74 8.42
C ARG A 104 -10.12 -16.16 9.25
N LEU A 105 -10.84 -15.21 9.85
CA LEU A 105 -12.02 -15.48 10.67
C LEU A 105 -13.18 -16.05 9.82
N GLN A 106 -13.39 -15.54 8.61
CA GLN A 106 -14.42 -16.07 7.69
C GLN A 106 -14.14 -17.53 7.33
N LEU A 107 -12.88 -17.88 7.04
CA LEU A 107 -12.49 -19.26 6.78
C LEU A 107 -12.74 -20.16 7.99
N GLN A 108 -12.47 -19.69 9.22
CA GLN A 108 -12.74 -20.44 10.44
C GLN A 108 -14.24 -20.70 10.65
N LEU A 109 -15.09 -19.69 10.39
CA LEU A 109 -16.55 -19.85 10.49
C LEU A 109 -17.08 -20.87 9.48
N LEU A 110 -16.62 -20.83 8.23
CA LEU A 110 -17.03 -21.79 7.20
C LEU A 110 -16.63 -23.23 7.57
N GLN A 111 -15.45 -23.41 8.16
CA GLN A 111 -14.99 -24.72 8.63
C GLN A 111 -15.86 -25.25 9.79
N ALA A 112 -16.20 -24.38 10.76
CA ALA A 112 -17.06 -24.75 11.89
C ALA A 112 -18.46 -25.17 11.44
N GLN A 113 -19.10 -24.39 10.55
CA GLN A 113 -20.42 -24.70 9.99
C GLN A 113 -20.45 -26.04 9.23
N LYS A 114 -19.39 -26.35 8.49
CA LYS A 114 -19.27 -27.64 7.78
C LYS A 114 -19.20 -28.83 8.76
N LEU A 115 -18.45 -28.69 9.85
CA LEU A 115 -18.33 -29.72 10.88
C LEU A 115 -19.65 -29.93 11.63
N GLU A 116 -20.37 -28.85 11.94
CA GLU A 116 -21.70 -28.90 12.57
C GLU A 116 -22.71 -29.65 11.69
N GLY A 117 -22.78 -29.31 10.39
CA GLY A 117 -23.67 -29.99 9.44
C GLY A 117 -23.38 -31.48 9.28
N LEU A 118 -22.10 -31.89 9.32
CA LEU A 118 -21.70 -33.30 9.34
C LEU A 118 -22.11 -34.01 10.64
N GLY A 119 -21.99 -33.33 11.78
CA GLY A 119 -22.39 -33.86 13.08
C GLY A 119 -23.90 -34.11 13.19
N VAL A 120 -24.73 -33.18 12.68
CA VAL A 120 -26.20 -33.33 12.67
C VAL A 120 -26.64 -34.50 11.78
N MET A 121 -26.03 -34.70 10.61
CA MET A 121 -26.35 -35.83 9.74
C MET A 121 -25.97 -37.17 10.38
N ALA A 122 -24.82 -37.26 11.06
CA ALA A 122 -24.41 -38.47 11.77
C ALA A 122 -25.37 -38.80 12.94
N ALA A 123 -25.85 -37.79 13.67
CA ALA A 123 -26.83 -37.97 14.74
C ALA A 123 -28.21 -38.41 14.21
N GLY A 124 -28.64 -37.88 13.05
CA GLY A 124 -29.89 -38.29 12.41
C GLY A 124 -29.87 -39.74 11.92
N ILE A 125 -28.78 -40.19 11.30
CA ILE A 125 -28.64 -41.57 10.82
C ILE A 125 -28.61 -42.58 11.98
N ALA A 126 -28.05 -42.22 13.14
CA ALA A 126 -28.04 -43.08 14.32
C ALA A 126 -29.44 -43.31 14.91
N HIS A 127 -30.40 -42.40 14.68
CA HIS A 127 -31.78 -42.54 15.16
C HIS A 127 -32.62 -43.48 14.27
N ASP A 128 -32.34 -43.53 12.96
CA ASP A 128 -33.07 -44.36 12.00
C ASP A 128 -32.70 -45.87 12.05
N PHE A 129 -31.74 -46.27 12.89
CA PHE A 129 -31.26 -47.65 13.02
C PHE A 129 -31.69 -48.37 14.32
N ASN A 130 -32.64 -47.82 15.08
CA ASN A 130 -33.14 -48.44 16.33
C ASN A 130 -34.65 -48.73 16.25
#